data_AF-A0A3D0SX14-F1
#
_entry.id   AF-A0A3D0SX14-F1
#
_cell.length_a   1.000
_cell.length_b   1.000
_cell.length_c   1.000
_cell.angle_alpha   90.00
_cell.angle_beta   90.00
_cell.angle_gamma   90.00
#
_symmetry.space_group_name_H-M   'P 1'
#
loop_
_entity.id
_entity.type
_entity.pdbx_description
1 polymer ?
#
loop_
_entity_poly.entity_id
_entity_poly.type
_entity_poly.pdbx_seq_one_letter_code
_entity_poly.pdbx_strand_id
1 'polypeptide(L)'
;MQMNKVMKSFIIALPVVTMMACSSGPSEEELAAERNRIAQQQAAEEQAAQEAEEARVKAEAVKRQQMAEEMVKQELQALQNEQTVYFDFDRSNIKSDFFPVLDKHAEFLIKNPGTKVVIEGHTDSRGTPEYN
;
A
#
# COMPACT_ATOMS: atom_id res chain seq x y z
N MET A 1 72.59 31.39 -50.84
CA MET A 1 71.72 30.62 -49.93
C MET A 1 70.98 31.61 -49.04
N GLN A 2 69.82 32.11 -49.45
CA GLN A 2 68.49 31.47 -49.49
C GLN A 2 67.82 31.32 -48.10
N MET A 3 66.81 32.17 -47.91
CA MET A 3 65.46 31.87 -47.38
C MET A 3 65.37 31.35 -45.94
N ASN A 4 64.80 32.14 -45.01
CA ASN A 4 63.60 31.74 -44.23
C ASN A 4 63.08 32.74 -43.15
N LYS A 5 63.19 34.06 -43.36
CA LYS A 5 62.62 35.03 -42.39
C LYS A 5 61.16 35.44 -42.66
N VAL A 6 60.59 35.06 -43.80
CA VAL A 6 59.22 35.50 -44.19
C VAL A 6 58.15 34.44 -43.86
N MET A 7 58.52 33.16 -43.75
CA MET A 7 57.58 32.05 -43.58
C MET A 7 57.12 31.80 -42.14
N LYS A 8 57.71 32.47 -41.14
CA LYS A 8 57.29 32.35 -39.73
C LYS A 8 56.27 33.39 -39.27
N SER A 9 55.94 34.38 -40.12
CA SER A 9 54.99 35.44 -39.74
C SER A 9 53.54 35.17 -40.15
N PHE A 10 53.25 34.08 -40.87
CA PHE A 10 51.90 33.77 -41.37
C PHE A 10 51.15 32.68 -40.59
N ILE A 11 51.71 32.16 -39.50
CA ILE A 11 51.07 31.12 -38.65
C ILE A 11 50.57 31.71 -37.32
N ILE A 12 50.28 33.02 -37.27
CA ILE A 12 49.64 33.67 -36.11
C ILE A 12 48.44 34.49 -36.61
N ALA A 13 47.57 33.85 -37.39
CA ALA A 13 46.30 34.44 -37.81
C ALA A 13 45.16 33.40 -37.94
N LEU A 14 45.29 32.26 -37.28
CA LEU A 14 44.31 31.17 -37.36
C LEU A 14 44.47 30.26 -36.12
N PRO A 15 43.99 30.66 -34.92
CA PRO A 15 42.61 30.38 -34.51
C PRO A 15 42.08 31.31 -33.39
N VAL A 16 41.97 32.62 -33.61
CA VAL A 16 41.35 33.54 -32.62
C VAL A 16 39.88 33.86 -32.96
N VAL A 17 39.35 33.32 -34.06
CA VAL A 17 37.97 33.60 -34.54
C VAL A 17 36.96 32.51 -34.14
N THR A 18 37.28 31.62 -33.19
CA THR A 18 36.31 30.60 -32.72
C THR A 18 35.85 30.77 -31.27
N MET A 19 36.17 31.90 -30.61
CA MET A 19 35.58 32.26 -29.29
C MET A 19 34.90 33.63 -29.30
N MET A 20 34.01 33.88 -30.26
CA MET A 20 33.06 35.00 -30.19
C MET A 20 31.67 34.54 -30.63
N ALA A 21 31.11 33.60 -29.86
CA ALA A 21 29.71 33.21 -29.96
C ALA A 21 28.97 33.31 -28.62
N CYS A 22 29.43 34.18 -27.71
CA CYS A 22 28.68 34.62 -26.52
C CYS A 22 28.97 36.11 -26.24
N SER A 23 28.24 37.03 -26.89
CA SER A 23 28.29 38.47 -26.58
C SER A 23 26.91 39.16 -26.62
N SER A 24 25.82 38.41 -26.59
CA SER A 24 24.48 38.94 -26.37
C SER A 24 23.87 38.14 -25.23
N GLY A 25 23.56 38.81 -24.11
CA GLY A 25 22.78 38.18 -23.05
C GLY A 25 21.43 37.72 -23.60
N PRO A 26 20.83 36.67 -23.00
CA PRO A 26 19.53 36.17 -23.45
C PRO A 26 18.50 37.29 -23.40
N SER A 27 17.61 37.31 -24.39
CA SER A 27 16.50 38.27 -24.44
C SER A 27 15.56 38.07 -23.24
N GLU A 28 14.83 39.11 -22.83
CA GLU A 28 13.86 38.99 -21.73
C GLU A 28 12.79 37.92 -22.02
N GLU A 29 12.47 37.70 -23.30
CA GLU A 29 11.51 36.71 -23.77
C GLU A 29 12.05 35.27 -23.62
N GLU A 30 13.34 35.03 -23.90
CA GLU A 30 14.00 33.74 -23.63
C GLU A 30 14.10 33.44 -22.12
N LEU A 31 14.40 34.46 -21.31
CA LEU A 31 14.42 34.34 -19.85
C LEU A 31 13.01 34.08 -19.28
N ALA A 32 11.97 34.65 -19.88
CA ALA A 32 10.58 34.37 -19.51
C ALA A 32 10.14 32.96 -19.92
N ALA A 33 10.50 32.52 -21.14
CA ALA A 33 10.23 31.17 -21.62
C ALA A 33 10.91 30.09 -20.77
N GLU A 34 12.16 30.32 -20.37
CA GLU A 34 12.91 29.38 -19.51
C GLU A 34 12.32 29.29 -18.10
N ARG A 35 11.93 30.42 -17.49
CA ARG A 35 11.24 30.43 -16.20
C ARG A 35 9.91 29.68 -16.24
N ASN A 36 9.15 29.82 -17.32
CA ASN A 36 7.89 29.09 -17.51
C ASN A 36 8.11 27.58 -17.66
N ARG A 37 9.15 27.15 -18.38
CA ARG A 37 9.52 25.72 -18.50
C ARG A 37 9.92 25.11 -17.16
N ILE A 38 10.77 25.81 -16.40
CA ILE A 38 11.20 25.36 -15.07
C ILE A 38 9.99 25.26 -14.12
N ALA A 39 9.11 26.27 -14.12
CA ALA A 39 7.89 26.23 -13.30
C ALA A 39 6.96 25.07 -13.68
N GLN A 40 6.81 24.78 -14.98
CA GLN A 40 6.03 23.64 -15.46
C GLN A 40 6.67 22.29 -15.09
N GLN A 41 7.99 22.16 -15.19
CA GLN A 41 8.71 20.97 -14.77
C GLN A 41 8.59 20.73 -13.27
N GLN A 42 8.78 21.77 -12.45
CA GLN A 42 8.63 21.69 -11.00
C GLN A 42 7.20 21.31 -10.59
N ALA A 43 6.18 21.90 -11.24
CA ALA A 43 4.80 21.53 -10.99
C ALA A 43 4.49 20.07 -11.38
N ALA A 44 5.05 19.58 -12.49
CA ALA A 44 4.89 18.20 -12.92
C ALA A 44 5.62 17.21 -11.98
N GLU A 45 6.82 17.55 -11.52
CA GLU A 45 7.59 16.75 -10.55
C GLU A 45 6.88 16.71 -9.18
N GLU A 46 6.33 17.84 -8.72
CA GLU A 46 5.57 17.91 -7.48
C GLU A 46 4.27 17.10 -7.57
N GLN A 47 3.55 17.19 -8.69
CA GLN A 47 2.37 16.36 -8.94
C GLN A 47 2.72 14.88 -8.96
N ALA A 48 3.78 14.49 -9.67
CA ALA A 48 4.24 13.11 -9.71
C ALA A 48 4.65 12.60 -8.31
N ALA A 49 5.29 13.44 -7.50
CA ALA A 49 5.66 13.10 -6.12
C ALA A 49 4.42 12.95 -5.21
N GLN A 50 3.43 13.83 -5.35
CA GLN A 50 2.17 13.76 -4.61
C GLN A 50 1.36 12.51 -4.98
N GLU A 51 1.25 12.19 -6.27
CA GLU A 51 0.58 10.98 -6.75
C GLU A 51 1.28 9.70 -6.27
N ALA A 52 2.62 9.67 -6.27
CA ALA A 52 3.39 8.55 -5.77
C ALA A 52 3.19 8.34 -4.26
N GLU A 53 3.13 9.42 -3.49
CA GLU A 53 2.86 9.37 -2.05
C GLU A 53 1.43 8.90 -1.77
N GLU A 54 0.43 9.43 -2.49
CA GLU A 54 -0.96 9.01 -2.35
C GLU A 54 -1.14 7.53 -2.70
N ALA A 55 -0.49 7.06 -3.78
CA ALA A 55 -0.50 5.65 -4.17
C ALA A 55 0.12 4.77 -3.08
N ARG A 56 1.22 5.21 -2.45
CA ARG A 56 1.87 4.50 -1.35
C ARG A 56 0.97 4.39 -0.12
N VAL A 57 0.35 5.50 0.29
CA VAL A 57 -0.57 5.55 1.45
C VAL A 57 -1.78 4.65 1.21
N LYS A 58 -2.37 4.70 0.01
CA LYS A 58 -3.49 3.81 -0.37
C LYS A 58 -3.08 2.34 -0.35
N ALA A 59 -1.93 2.00 -0.93
CA ALA A 59 -1.42 0.64 -0.95
C ALA A 59 -1.17 0.11 0.47
N GLU A 60 -0.64 0.94 1.37
CA GLU A 60 -0.44 0.58 2.76
C GLU A 60 -1.77 0.37 3.50
N ALA A 61 -2.75 1.26 3.30
CA ALA A 61 -4.08 1.13 3.90
C ALA A 61 -4.77 -0.19 3.48
N VAL A 62 -4.73 -0.52 2.19
CA VAL A 62 -5.25 -1.80 1.66
C VAL A 62 -4.52 -2.98 2.29
N LYS A 63 -3.19 -2.93 2.36
CA LYS A 63 -2.38 -4.00 2.97
C LYS A 63 -2.75 -4.23 4.45
N ARG A 64 -2.96 -3.15 5.21
CA ARG A 64 -3.38 -3.23 6.62
C ARG A 64 -4.78 -3.85 6.76
N GLN A 65 -5.72 -3.49 5.88
CA GLN A 65 -7.05 -4.09 5.85
C GLN A 65 -6.98 -5.59 5.55
N GLN A 66 -6.25 -5.98 4.50
CA GLN A 66 -6.07 -7.39 4.13
C GLN A 66 -5.44 -8.21 5.26
N MET A 67 -4.44 -7.65 5.96
CA MET A 67 -3.83 -8.30 7.12
C MET A 67 -4.83 -8.48 8.26
N ALA A 68 -5.65 -7.46 8.56
CA ALA A 68 -6.67 -7.57 9.59
C ALA A 68 -7.72 -8.64 9.23
N GLU A 69 -8.19 -8.66 7.98
CA GLU A 69 -9.13 -9.68 7.49
C GLU A 69 -8.56 -11.10 7.60
N GLU A 70 -7.30 -11.29 7.22
CA GLU A 70 -6.64 -12.60 7.32
C GLU A 70 -6.46 -13.03 8.78
N MET A 71 -6.13 -12.11 9.69
CA MET A 71 -6.06 -12.44 11.13
C MET A 71 -7.42 -12.86 11.68
N VAL A 72 -8.49 -12.14 11.34
CA VAL A 72 -9.87 -12.50 11.76
C VAL A 72 -10.24 -13.88 11.23
N LYS A 73 -9.88 -14.18 9.98
CA LYS A 73 -10.12 -15.48 9.35
C LYS A 73 -9.36 -16.60 10.04
N GLN A 74 -8.10 -16.38 10.43
CA GLN A 74 -7.31 -17.37 11.16
C GLN A 74 -7.89 -17.63 12.56
N GLU A 75 -8.31 -16.59 13.27
CA GLU A 75 -8.97 -16.73 14.58
C GLU A 75 -10.29 -17.51 14.44
N LEU A 76 -11.10 -17.21 13.43
CA LEU A 76 -12.33 -17.96 13.15
C LEU A 76 -12.07 -19.44 12.86
N GLN A 77 -11.02 -19.75 12.07
CA GLN A 77 -10.64 -21.13 11.80
C GLN A 77 -10.23 -21.88 13.07
N ALA A 78 -9.55 -21.22 14.00
CA ALA A 78 -9.19 -21.84 15.28
C ALA A 78 -10.44 -22.21 16.10
N LEU A 79 -11.47 -21.36 16.10
CA LEU A 79 -12.73 -21.58 16.82
C LEU A 79 -13.56 -22.74 16.23
N GLN A 80 -13.49 -22.97 14.92
CA GLN A 80 -14.23 -24.05 14.25
C GLN A 80 -13.90 -25.45 14.79
N ASN A 81 -12.73 -25.65 15.39
CA ASN A 81 -12.36 -26.95 15.97
C ASN A 81 -13.08 -27.23 17.31
N GLU A 82 -13.62 -26.21 17.97
CA GLU A 82 -14.22 -26.29 19.31
C GLU A 82 -15.66 -25.73 19.31
N GLN A 83 -16.49 -26.09 18.32
CA GLN A 83 -17.83 -25.49 18.14
C GLN A 83 -19.00 -26.31 18.72
N THR A 84 -18.74 -27.52 19.23
CA THR A 84 -19.79 -28.44 19.70
C THR A 84 -19.84 -28.51 21.22
N VAL A 85 -21.03 -28.28 21.77
CA VAL A 85 -21.34 -28.43 23.20
C VAL A 85 -22.22 -29.65 23.38
N TYR A 86 -21.78 -30.61 24.20
CA TYR A 86 -22.55 -31.81 24.51
C TYR A 86 -23.36 -31.65 25.79
N PHE A 87 -24.51 -32.31 25.82
CA PHE A 87 -25.43 -32.33 26.95
C PHE A 87 -25.54 -33.74 27.52
N ASP A 88 -25.85 -33.83 28.81
CA ASP A 88 -26.23 -35.10 29.42
C ASP A 88 -27.66 -35.49 28.97
N PHE A 89 -28.01 -36.77 29.15
CA PHE A 89 -29.33 -37.27 28.74
C PHE A 89 -30.46 -36.48 29.40
N ASP A 90 -31.42 -36.02 28.58
CA ASP A 90 -32.61 -35.29 29.03
C ASP A 90 -32.28 -34.03 29.83
N ARG A 91 -31.24 -33.30 29.41
CA ARG A 91 -30.77 -32.07 30.04
C ARG A 91 -30.44 -31.01 29.01
N SER A 92 -30.70 -29.75 29.38
CA SER A 92 -30.38 -28.56 28.59
C SER A 92 -29.39 -27.63 29.30
N ASN A 93 -28.90 -28.00 30.48
CA ASN A 93 -27.88 -27.21 31.18
C ASN A 93 -26.50 -27.44 30.56
N ILE A 94 -25.76 -26.35 30.37
CA ILE A 94 -24.38 -26.39 29.88
C ILE A 94 -23.46 -26.79 31.04
N LYS A 95 -22.57 -27.76 30.79
CA LYS A 95 -21.55 -28.18 31.76
C LYS A 95 -20.43 -27.15 31.85
N SER A 96 -19.88 -26.95 33.04
CA SER A 96 -18.79 -25.99 33.28
C SER A 96 -17.58 -26.18 32.37
N ASP A 97 -17.32 -27.42 31.95
CA ASP A 97 -16.21 -27.78 31.07
C ASP A 97 -16.29 -27.08 29.71
N PHE A 98 -17.47 -26.65 29.28
CA PHE A 98 -17.69 -25.93 28.02
C PHE A 98 -17.60 -24.40 28.18
N PHE A 99 -17.60 -23.85 29.40
CA PHE A 99 -17.54 -22.40 29.59
C PHE A 99 -16.29 -21.76 28.95
N PRO A 100 -15.07 -22.32 29.08
CA PRO A 100 -13.89 -21.72 28.46
C PRO A 100 -14.00 -21.63 26.93
N VAL A 101 -14.64 -22.61 26.29
CA VAL A 101 -14.85 -22.63 24.85
C VAL A 101 -15.87 -21.56 24.44
N LEU A 102 -16.98 -21.46 25.19
CA LEU A 102 -18.01 -20.44 24.94
C LEU A 102 -17.47 -19.03 25.15
N ASP A 103 -16.63 -18.81 26.16
CA ASP A 103 -15.98 -17.53 26.43
C ASP A 103 -15.09 -17.10 25.25
N LYS A 104 -14.29 -18.02 24.68
CA LYS A 104 -13.50 -17.74 23.46
C LYS A 104 -14.37 -17.27 22.29
N HIS A 105 -15.50 -17.95 22.06
CA HIS A 105 -16.42 -17.59 20.98
C HIS A 105 -17.09 -16.23 21.26
N ALA A 106 -17.50 -15.98 22.50
CA ALA A 106 -18.09 -14.70 22.90
C ALA A 106 -17.10 -13.55 22.73
N GLU A 107 -15.85 -13.71 23.17
CA GLU A 107 -14.80 -12.71 22.98
C GLU A 107 -14.56 -12.39 21.50
N PHE A 108 -14.52 -13.42 20.65
CA PHE A 108 -14.36 -13.24 19.22
C PHE A 108 -15.52 -12.44 18.60
N LEU A 109 -16.76 -12.74 18.97
CA LEU A 109 -17.93 -12.02 18.46
C LEU A 109 -17.98 -10.57 18.94
N ILE A 110 -17.56 -10.31 20.19
CA ILE A 110 -17.45 -8.94 20.73
C ILE A 110 -16.40 -8.14 19.96
N LYS A 111 -15.24 -8.74 19.66
CA LYS A 111 -14.17 -8.09 18.87
C LYS A 111 -14.59 -7.89 17.40
N ASN A 112 -15.47 -8.73 16.88
CA ASN A 112 -15.88 -8.76 15.48
C ASN A 112 -17.41 -8.61 15.32
N PRO A 113 -17.99 -7.44 15.62
CA PRO A 113 -19.44 -7.23 15.70
C PRO A 113 -20.20 -7.41 14.37
N GLY A 114 -19.49 -7.48 13.24
CA GLY A 114 -20.09 -7.78 11.93
C GLY A 114 -20.27 -9.27 11.66
N THR A 115 -19.67 -10.15 12.47
CA THR A 115 -19.73 -11.60 12.29
C THR A 115 -21.08 -12.15 12.73
N LYS A 116 -21.63 -13.08 11.95
CA LYS A 116 -22.87 -13.80 12.26
C LYS A 116 -22.57 -15.26 12.55
N VAL A 117 -23.32 -15.83 13.49
CA VAL A 117 -23.26 -17.25 13.84
C VAL A 117 -24.65 -17.85 13.81
N VAL A 118 -24.72 -19.15 13.56
CA VAL A 118 -25.95 -19.95 13.65
C VAL A 118 -25.74 -20.94 14.79
N ILE A 119 -26.73 -21.05 15.68
CA ILE A 119 -26.73 -22.03 16.77
C ILE A 119 -27.76 -23.10 16.40
N GLU A 120 -27.28 -24.33 16.25
CA GLU A 120 -28.11 -25.48 15.91
C GLU A 120 -28.14 -26.47 17.07
N GLY A 121 -29.33 -26.99 17.37
CA GLY A 121 -29.55 -28.03 18.37
C GLY A 121 -29.72 -29.38 17.69
N HIS A 122 -29.10 -30.41 18.26
CA HIS A 122 -29.25 -31.79 17.81
C HIS A 122 -29.57 -32.68 19.01
N THR A 123 -30.45 -33.65 18.79
CA THR A 123 -30.75 -34.71 19.75
C THR A 123 -30.23 -36.06 19.26
N ASP A 124 -30.27 -37.06 20.13
CA ASP A 124 -30.14 -38.44 19.69
C ASP A 124 -31.46 -38.98 19.11
N SER A 125 -31.47 -40.24 18.68
CA SER A 125 -32.60 -40.86 18.00
C SER A 125 -33.67 -41.46 18.93
N ARG A 126 -33.57 -41.26 20.25
CA ARG A 126 -34.53 -41.78 21.22
C ARG A 126 -35.69 -40.79 21.40
N GLY A 127 -36.91 -41.29 21.53
CA GLY A 127 -38.11 -40.45 21.70
C GLY A 127 -38.81 -40.09 20.39
N THR A 128 -39.86 -39.28 20.48
CA THR A 128 -40.62 -38.79 19.32
C THR A 128 -39.96 -37.55 18.71
N PRO A 129 -40.18 -37.26 17.41
CA PRO A 129 -39.69 -36.03 16.78
C PRO A 129 -40.18 -34.75 17.47
N GLU A 130 -41.37 -34.75 18.06
CA GLU A 130 -41.92 -33.60 18.78
C GLU A 130 -41.34 -33.42 20.19
N TYR A 131 -40.79 -34.49 20.77
CA TYR A 131 -40.14 -34.45 22.08
C TYR A 131 -38.71 -33.92 21.99
N ASN A 132 -38.01 -34.34 20.93
CA ASN A 132 -36.67 -33.90 20.58
C ASN A 132 -36.66 -32.48 20.00
#